data_AF-A0AAD8NY93-F1
#
_entry.id   AF-A0AAD8NY93-F1
#
_cell.length_a   1.000
_cell.length_b   1.000
_cell.length_c   1.000
_cell.angle_alpha   90.00
_cell.angle_beta   90.00
_cell.angle_gamma   90.00
#
_symmetry.space_group_name_H-M   'P 1'
#
loop_
_entity.id
_entity.type
_entity.pdbx_description
1 polymer ?
#
loop_
_entity_poly.entity_id
_entity_poly.type
_entity_poly.pdbx_seq_one_letter_code
_entity_poly.pdbx_strand_id
1 'polypeptide(L)'
;MGLLKYIEMEGLGHIKLTSDLLSQHQDIILETNPGIIRHEVGPCHVPETMLHNLFGSHTELDPPATRNVSEKQINSEGGIVNNQLVMVPSFSHVKSEPIEPVDSSRPSNRNTTTLPMVTENNKRSVKRRRKQIVFSESDESSNETDMDVPDLLRWNERKAKEEARLRDRIARYRVRIALQDAQNAKLTKKVKKLKDLNRLNVEKGKKTIGMVAQNTVKHAKELDDIREKLKEVTGELEMERKERVSLEKSLERVSFDRRWLIEEGFQHVVKRLHGSKEFLKPLLAVESKVWSMGAHDGVVEGYARCQDGVPLEDLGIYNPEAEKEVTKAADELKYMQFPYVVALSQCVDRTLDELKGLEPDGMEDEDDDVVRGGN
;
A
#
# COMPACT_ATOMS: atom_id res chain seq x y z
N MET A 1 -48.52 -50.63 -43.40
CA MET A 1 -49.85 -50.09 -42.98
C MET A 1 -49.83 -49.65 -41.52
N GLY A 2 -49.18 -48.51 -41.23
CA GLY A 2 -49.31 -47.89 -39.92
C GLY A 2 -48.08 -47.14 -39.42
N LEU A 3 -47.59 -46.14 -40.16
CA LEU A 3 -46.64 -45.15 -39.62
C LEU A 3 -46.90 -43.72 -40.13
N LEU A 4 -48.16 -43.33 -40.31
CA LEU A 4 -48.55 -41.92 -40.14
C LEU A 4 -48.92 -41.74 -38.68
N LYS A 5 -47.89 -41.47 -37.87
CA LYS A 5 -48.03 -41.15 -36.46
C LYS A 5 -48.85 -39.87 -36.36
N TYR A 6 -50.01 -39.96 -35.73
CA TYR A 6 -50.83 -38.82 -35.36
C TYR A 6 -49.96 -37.84 -34.56
N ILE A 7 -49.72 -36.64 -35.11
CA ILE A 7 -49.18 -35.53 -34.32
C ILE A 7 -50.39 -34.91 -33.64
N GLU A 8 -50.58 -35.25 -32.37
CA GLU A 8 -51.61 -34.65 -31.53
C GLU A 8 -51.08 -33.29 -31.06
N MET A 9 -51.51 -32.21 -31.71
CA MET A 9 -51.26 -30.87 -31.19
C MET A 9 -52.39 -30.53 -30.21
N GLU A 10 -52.05 -30.31 -28.94
CA GLU A 10 -53.03 -29.93 -27.91
C GLU A 10 -53.82 -28.67 -28.35
N GLY A 11 -55.13 -28.81 -28.49
CA GLY A 11 -56.06 -27.71 -28.74
C GLY A 11 -56.64 -27.60 -30.16
N LEU A 12 -56.15 -28.38 -31.13
CA LEU A 12 -56.70 -28.42 -32.49
C LEU A 12 -57.06 -29.87 -32.82
N GLY A 13 -58.35 -30.21 -32.79
CA GLY A 13 -58.85 -31.58 -32.94
C GLY A 13 -58.30 -32.33 -34.16
N HIS A 14 -58.36 -33.67 -34.14
CA HIS A 14 -57.70 -34.59 -35.06
C HIS A 14 -57.66 -34.13 -36.53
N ILE A 15 -56.54 -33.54 -36.96
CA ILE A 15 -56.31 -33.19 -38.35
C ILE A 15 -55.70 -34.41 -39.05
N LYS A 16 -56.45 -34.97 -39.99
CA LYS A 16 -55.98 -36.04 -40.87
C LYS A 16 -55.26 -35.40 -42.04
N LEU A 17 -53.93 -35.41 -42.03
CA LEU A 17 -53.12 -34.93 -43.16
C LEU A 17 -53.31 -35.91 -44.33
N THR A 18 -54.13 -35.53 -45.31
CA THR A 18 -54.22 -36.21 -46.61
C THR A 18 -53.15 -35.62 -47.54
N SER A 19 -52.70 -36.40 -48.53
CA SER A 19 -51.67 -35.99 -49.50
C SER A 19 -52.05 -34.68 -50.23
N ASP A 20 -53.34 -34.41 -50.40
CA ASP A 20 -53.87 -33.15 -50.95
C ASP A 20 -53.54 -31.91 -50.10
N LEU A 21 -53.47 -32.04 -48.77
CA LEU A 21 -53.19 -30.91 -47.87
C LEU A 21 -51.70 -30.51 -47.89
N LEU A 22 -50.81 -31.49 -48.09
CA LEU A 22 -49.36 -31.26 -48.23
C LEU A 22 -49.02 -30.62 -49.58
N SER A 23 -49.75 -30.97 -50.64
CA SER A 23 -49.56 -30.37 -51.97
C SER A 23 -50.04 -28.91 -52.03
N GLN A 24 -51.09 -28.54 -51.29
CA GLN A 24 -51.55 -27.14 -51.21
C GLN A 24 -50.65 -26.22 -50.36
N HIS A 25 -49.84 -26.76 -49.45
CA HIS A 25 -48.96 -25.96 -48.59
C HIS A 25 -47.52 -25.86 -49.09
N GLN A 26 -47.17 -26.53 -50.19
CA GLN A 26 -45.81 -26.52 -50.75
C GLN A 26 -45.39 -25.14 -51.29
N ASP A 27 -46.35 -24.33 -51.73
CA ASP A 27 -46.10 -22.97 -52.23
C ASP A 27 -45.94 -21.91 -51.13
N ILE A 28 -46.25 -22.24 -49.86
CA ILE A 28 -46.18 -21.29 -48.74
C ILE A 28 -44.89 -21.46 -47.92
N ILE A 29 -44.23 -22.62 -47.99
CA ILE A 29 -43.08 -22.94 -47.12
C ILE A 29 -41.73 -22.49 -47.72
N LEU A 30 -41.65 -22.22 -49.02
CA LEU A 30 -40.40 -21.85 -49.69
C LEU A 30 -40.22 -20.36 -50.00
N GLU A 31 -41.23 -19.51 -49.76
CA GLU A 31 -41.07 -18.05 -49.88
C GLU A 31 -41.15 -17.35 -48.51
N THR A 32 -40.02 -16.75 -48.14
CA THR A 32 -39.83 -15.69 -47.14
C THR A 32 -40.10 -16.03 -45.67
N ASN A 33 -39.00 -16.29 -44.96
CA ASN A 33 -38.79 -15.66 -43.64
C ASN A 33 -37.98 -14.37 -43.89
N PRO A 34 -38.55 -13.19 -43.58
CA PRO A 34 -37.84 -12.37 -42.61
C PRO A 34 -38.81 -11.75 -41.59
N GLY A 35 -38.46 -11.90 -40.31
CA GLY A 35 -38.78 -10.89 -39.31
C GLY A 35 -39.87 -11.28 -38.30
N ILE A 36 -39.40 -11.56 -37.09
CA ILE A 36 -39.84 -10.90 -35.85
C ILE A 36 -41.35 -10.64 -35.76
N ILE A 37 -42.06 -11.50 -35.04
CA ILE A 37 -43.33 -11.12 -34.40
C ILE A 37 -43.11 -11.04 -32.91
N ARG A 38 -43.11 -9.79 -32.43
CA ARG A 38 -43.31 -9.43 -31.03
C ARG A 38 -44.73 -9.80 -30.63
N HIS A 39 -44.88 -10.42 -29.47
CA HIS A 39 -46.17 -10.54 -28.80
C HIS A 39 -46.64 -9.16 -28.30
N GLU A 40 -47.80 -8.71 -28.78
CA GLU A 40 -48.62 -7.74 -28.07
C GLU A 40 -49.59 -8.49 -27.16
N VAL A 41 -49.55 -8.17 -25.86
CA VAL A 41 -50.63 -8.45 -24.91
C VAL A 41 -51.13 -7.08 -24.42
N GLY A 42 -52.45 -6.91 -24.45
CA GLY A 42 -53.17 -5.70 -24.03
C GLY A 42 -53.15 -5.42 -22.52
N PRO A 43 -53.99 -4.47 -22.06
CA PRO A 43 -53.55 -3.37 -21.23
C PRO A 43 -53.63 -3.66 -19.73
N CYS A 44 -52.64 -3.17 -18.99
CA CYS A 44 -52.76 -2.91 -17.55
C CYS A 44 -52.16 -1.54 -17.23
N HIS A 45 -52.80 -0.90 -16.26
CA HIS A 45 -52.77 0.51 -15.95
C HIS A 45 -51.67 0.81 -14.90
N VAL A 46 -51.10 2.04 -14.96
CA VAL A 46 -50.43 2.85 -13.89
C VAL A 46 -48.96 2.53 -13.52
N PRO A 47 -48.12 3.50 -13.06
CA PRO A 47 -47.76 4.82 -13.60
C PRO A 47 -46.23 5.04 -13.84
N GLU A 48 -45.94 6.18 -14.47
CA GLU A 48 -44.67 6.90 -14.63
C GLU A 48 -43.62 6.74 -13.52
N THR A 49 -42.36 6.52 -13.91
CA THR A 49 -41.26 7.51 -13.67
C THR A 49 -39.95 7.09 -14.34
N MET A 50 -39.42 8.03 -15.14
CA MET A 50 -38.02 8.30 -15.45
C MET A 50 -37.11 7.19 -15.99
N LEU A 51 -36.67 7.34 -17.25
CA LEU A 51 -35.23 7.41 -17.57
C LEU A 51 -35.02 8.01 -18.97
N HIS A 52 -34.25 9.10 -19.00
CA HIS A 52 -33.85 9.87 -20.16
C HIS A 52 -32.52 9.35 -20.73
N ASN A 53 -32.40 9.44 -22.06
CA ASN A 53 -31.18 9.71 -22.86
C ASN A 53 -30.09 8.63 -22.97
N LEU A 54 -29.84 8.18 -24.20
CA LEU A 54 -28.56 8.40 -24.92
C LEU A 54 -28.58 7.68 -26.30
N PHE A 55 -29.14 8.33 -27.30
CA PHE A 55 -28.72 8.18 -28.69
C PHE A 55 -28.55 9.59 -29.26
N GLY A 56 -27.30 9.95 -29.57
CA GLY A 56 -26.91 11.19 -30.23
C GLY A 56 -26.22 10.85 -31.54
N SER A 57 -26.76 11.40 -32.61
CA SER A 57 -26.52 11.16 -34.03
C SER A 57 -25.22 11.72 -34.59
N HIS A 58 -24.85 11.14 -35.74
CA HIS A 58 -23.87 11.56 -36.74
C HIS A 58 -23.83 13.06 -37.07
N THR A 59 -22.63 13.55 -37.40
CA THR A 59 -22.38 14.49 -38.51
C THR A 59 -20.98 14.26 -39.11
N GLU A 60 -20.96 14.11 -40.43
CA GLU A 60 -19.80 14.16 -41.34
C GLU A 60 -19.11 15.54 -41.31
N LEU A 61 -17.80 15.55 -41.61
CA LEU A 61 -17.13 16.53 -42.49
C LEU A 61 -15.70 16.05 -42.84
N ASP A 62 -15.32 16.30 -44.09
CA ASP A 62 -14.22 15.75 -44.92
C ASP A 62 -12.75 15.98 -44.49
N PRO A 63 -11.77 15.27 -45.11
CA PRO A 63 -10.38 15.17 -44.67
C PRO A 63 -9.41 16.11 -45.41
N PRO A 64 -8.14 16.18 -44.97
CA PRO A 64 -7.08 16.35 -45.96
C PRO A 64 -5.80 15.52 -45.73
N ALA A 65 -5.29 15.08 -46.88
CA ALA A 65 -3.88 15.05 -47.29
C ALA A 65 -2.90 14.09 -46.59
N THR A 66 -2.61 13.03 -47.34
CA THR A 66 -1.38 12.23 -47.34
C THR A 66 -0.11 13.07 -47.42
N ARG A 67 0.90 12.76 -46.60
CA ARG A 67 2.29 13.19 -46.84
C ARG A 67 3.26 12.06 -46.50
N ASN A 68 3.90 11.54 -47.55
CA ASN A 68 5.06 10.65 -47.52
C ASN A 68 6.25 11.33 -46.83
N VAL A 69 6.98 10.63 -45.94
CA VAL A 69 8.45 10.75 -45.79
C VAL A 69 9.05 9.43 -45.25
N SER A 70 9.78 8.77 -46.16
CA SER A 70 11.07 8.08 -46.04
C SER A 70 11.36 7.02 -44.96
N GLU A 71 11.61 5.82 -45.49
CA GLU A 71 12.56 4.82 -45.02
C GLU A 71 13.92 5.40 -44.64
N LYS A 72 14.48 4.91 -43.54
CA LYS A 72 15.92 4.80 -43.36
C LYS A 72 16.24 3.56 -42.52
N GLN A 73 16.80 2.54 -43.16
CA GLN A 73 17.55 1.46 -42.50
C GLN A 73 18.78 2.04 -41.78
N ILE A 74 19.15 1.46 -40.63
CA ILE A 74 20.49 0.93 -40.30
C ILE A 74 20.42 0.21 -38.93
N ASN A 75 21.06 -0.95 -38.90
CA ASN A 75 21.29 -1.91 -37.83
C ASN A 75 21.79 -1.33 -36.49
N SER A 76 21.47 -1.98 -35.36
CA SER A 76 22.46 -2.52 -34.41
C SER A 76 21.81 -3.17 -33.18
N GLU A 77 22.60 -4.07 -32.60
CA GLU A 77 22.40 -4.99 -31.49
C GLU A 77 21.82 -4.40 -30.19
N GLY A 78 21.10 -5.26 -29.46
CA GLY A 78 21.31 -5.42 -28.02
C GLY A 78 20.61 -4.44 -27.07
N GLY A 79 19.56 -4.94 -26.40
CA GLY A 79 19.34 -4.67 -24.99
C GLY A 79 18.16 -3.78 -24.59
N ILE A 80 17.40 -4.32 -23.63
CA ILE A 80 16.84 -3.62 -22.45
C ILE A 80 15.63 -2.68 -22.68
N VAL A 81 14.49 -3.16 -22.13
CA VAL A 81 13.44 -2.43 -21.39
C VAL A 81 12.49 -1.50 -22.15
N ASN A 82 11.20 -1.82 -22.08
CA ASN A 82 10.13 -0.83 -22.03
C ASN A 82 9.11 -1.22 -20.95
N ASN A 83 9.39 -0.78 -19.73
CA ASN A 83 8.37 -0.60 -18.70
C ASN A 83 7.59 0.66 -19.03
N GLN A 84 6.28 0.51 -19.19
CA GLN A 84 5.35 1.61 -19.31
C GLN A 84 5.31 2.37 -17.98
N LEU A 85 5.65 3.65 -18.07
CA LEU A 85 5.73 4.64 -17.01
C LEU A 85 4.34 4.91 -16.44
N VAL A 86 3.97 4.24 -15.34
CA VAL A 86 2.91 4.73 -14.47
C VAL A 86 3.52 5.82 -13.59
N MET A 87 3.10 7.06 -13.81
CA MET A 87 3.41 8.18 -12.92
C MET A 87 2.81 7.92 -11.53
N VAL A 88 3.64 7.42 -10.63
CA VAL A 88 3.42 7.53 -9.19
C VAL A 88 4.09 8.84 -8.73
N PRO A 89 3.39 9.74 -8.00
CA PRO A 89 4.02 10.94 -7.48
C PRO A 89 5.11 10.55 -6.48
N SER A 90 6.36 10.79 -6.87
CA SER A 90 7.53 10.61 -6.03
C SER A 90 7.59 11.73 -4.99
N PHE A 91 7.29 11.42 -3.73
CA PHE A 91 7.67 12.25 -2.60
C PHE A 91 9.11 11.92 -2.19
N SER A 92 10.08 12.48 -2.92
CA SER A 92 11.43 12.62 -2.40
C SER A 92 12.14 13.80 -3.03
N HIS A 93 12.08 14.95 -2.36
CA HIS A 93 13.21 15.87 -2.15
C HIS A 93 12.72 17.05 -1.31
N VAL A 94 12.56 16.82 -0.01
CA VAL A 94 12.73 17.93 0.93
C VAL A 94 14.23 18.14 1.03
N LYS A 95 14.75 19.13 0.31
CA LYS A 95 16.04 19.73 0.60
C LYS A 95 16.03 20.10 2.08
N SER A 96 16.82 19.41 2.89
CA SER A 96 17.21 19.89 4.20
C SER A 96 18.14 21.08 3.98
N GLU A 97 17.55 22.25 3.78
CA GLU A 97 18.25 23.51 3.99
C GLU A 97 18.67 23.62 5.46
N PRO A 98 19.80 24.26 5.76
CA PRO A 98 20.25 24.47 7.12
C PRO A 98 19.22 25.35 7.85
N ILE A 99 18.68 24.82 8.95
CA ILE A 99 17.81 25.59 9.84
C ILE A 99 18.68 26.67 10.47
N GLU A 100 18.62 27.89 9.92
CA GLU A 100 18.98 29.08 10.66
C GLU A 100 17.97 29.28 11.80
N PRO A 101 18.43 29.68 13.00
CA PRO A 101 17.55 29.90 14.14
C PRO A 101 16.75 31.19 13.91
N VAL A 102 15.47 31.06 13.54
CA VAL A 102 14.56 32.20 13.46
C VAL A 102 14.09 32.61 14.84
N ASP A 103 14.60 33.78 15.21
CA ASP A 103 14.10 34.76 16.15
C ASP A 103 12.57 34.94 16.05
N SER A 104 11.86 34.77 17.16
CA SER A 104 10.45 35.18 17.30
C SER A 104 10.13 35.50 18.74
N SER A 105 10.52 36.71 19.14
CA SER A 105 9.66 37.71 19.79
C SER A 105 8.28 37.23 20.27
N ARG A 106 8.13 37.05 21.58
CA ARG A 106 6.98 37.59 22.33
C ARG A 106 7.30 37.76 23.83
N PRO A 107 6.66 38.73 24.52
CA PRO A 107 7.16 39.35 25.73
C PRO A 107 6.62 38.67 26.98
N SER A 108 7.42 38.65 28.05
CA SER A 108 6.87 38.80 29.39
C SER A 108 7.98 39.12 30.38
N ASN A 109 7.82 40.28 31.01
CA ASN A 109 8.45 40.76 32.23
C ASN A 109 9.07 39.67 33.11
N ARG A 110 10.36 39.84 33.44
CA ARG A 110 10.82 39.76 34.83
C ARG A 110 12.19 40.41 35.01
N ASN A 111 12.19 41.41 35.87
CA ASN A 111 13.36 42.10 36.39
C ASN A 111 14.33 41.11 37.03
N THR A 112 15.52 40.95 36.45
CA THR A 112 16.70 40.48 37.18
C THR A 112 17.91 41.28 36.72
N THR A 113 18.30 42.22 37.58
CA THR A 113 19.53 42.99 37.56
C THR A 113 20.74 42.04 37.55
N THR A 114 21.38 41.89 36.39
CA THR A 114 22.67 41.22 36.25
C THR A 114 23.77 42.27 36.48
N LEU A 115 24.40 42.25 37.65
CA LEU A 115 25.69 42.90 37.85
C LEU A 115 26.80 41.94 37.37
N PRO A 116 27.83 42.43 36.67
CA PRO A 116 28.92 41.58 36.22
C PRO A 116 29.82 41.21 37.41
N MET A 117 29.89 39.92 37.74
CA MET A 117 30.98 39.39 38.56
C MET A 117 32.25 39.36 37.71
N VAL A 118 32.98 40.47 37.74
CA VAL A 118 34.39 40.55 37.40
C VAL A 118 35.15 39.65 38.37
N THR A 119 35.55 38.45 37.93
CA THR A 119 36.58 37.66 38.62
C THR A 119 37.94 38.24 38.28
N GLU A 120 38.27 39.37 38.90
CA GLU A 120 39.64 39.90 38.93
C GLU A 120 40.44 39.04 39.93
N ASN A 121 41.21 38.08 39.41
CA ASN A 121 42.29 37.43 40.15
C ASN A 121 43.45 38.43 40.33
N ASN A 122 43.22 39.46 41.14
CA ASN A 122 44.25 40.44 41.51
C ASN A 122 45.09 39.85 42.66
N LYS A 123 46.02 38.95 42.33
CA LYS A 123 47.11 38.53 43.24
C LYS A 123 48.08 39.70 43.43
N ARG A 124 47.66 40.74 44.14
CA ARG A 124 48.58 41.77 44.66
C ARG A 124 49.38 41.14 45.79
N SER A 125 50.58 40.70 45.44
CA SER A 125 51.64 40.38 46.39
C SER A 125 51.97 41.64 47.19
N VAL A 126 51.37 41.76 48.37
CA VAL A 126 51.74 42.78 49.36
C VAL A 126 53.13 42.42 49.86
N LYS A 127 54.15 42.95 49.18
CA LYS A 127 55.54 43.01 49.61
C LYS A 127 55.56 43.82 50.91
N ARG A 128 55.41 43.13 52.05
CA ARG A 128 55.59 43.70 53.39
C ARG A 128 57.02 44.23 53.47
N ARG A 129 57.20 45.53 53.25
CA ARG A 129 58.39 46.28 53.69
C ARG A 129 58.48 46.09 55.21
N ARG A 130 59.30 45.13 55.66
CA ARG A 130 59.80 45.07 57.03
C ARG A 130 60.56 46.38 57.27
N LYS A 131 59.91 47.36 57.88
CA LYS A 131 60.63 48.44 58.54
C LYS A 131 61.29 47.79 59.76
N GLN A 132 62.60 47.59 59.67
CA GLN A 132 63.45 47.18 60.77
C GLN A 132 63.37 48.31 61.80
N ILE A 133 62.67 48.08 62.91
CA ILE A 133 62.68 49.00 64.05
C ILE A 133 64.01 48.71 64.74
N VAL A 134 65.03 49.51 64.41
CA VAL A 134 66.29 49.56 65.14
C VAL A 134 65.98 50.23 66.47
N PHE A 135 66.01 49.46 67.56
CA PHE A 135 66.04 50.02 68.90
C PHE A 135 67.44 50.57 69.13
N SER A 136 67.59 51.89 69.04
CA SER A 136 68.75 52.55 69.62
C SER A 136 68.56 52.53 71.14
N GLU A 137 69.29 51.64 71.81
CA GLU A 137 69.54 51.70 73.25
C GLU A 137 70.31 52.99 73.50
N SER A 138 69.61 54.04 73.93
CA SER A 138 70.20 55.32 74.33
C SER A 138 70.28 55.31 75.85
N ASP A 139 71.46 54.96 76.36
CA ASP A 139 71.88 55.14 77.74
C ASP A 139 71.99 56.65 78.05
N GLU A 140 70.91 57.27 78.51
CA GLU A 140 70.98 58.63 79.08
C GLU A 140 71.01 58.56 80.62
N SER A 141 72.25 58.41 81.09
CA SER A 141 72.89 59.12 82.18
C SER A 141 72.00 60.04 83.01
N SER A 142 71.82 59.64 84.27
CA SER A 142 71.38 60.43 85.41
C SER A 142 72.06 61.80 85.48
N ASN A 143 71.26 62.87 85.43
CA ASN A 143 71.61 64.15 86.03
C ASN A 143 70.51 64.45 87.06
N GLU A 144 70.82 64.14 88.32
CA GLU A 144 70.03 64.53 89.49
C GLU A 144 70.07 66.05 89.61
N THR A 145 68.98 66.70 89.20
CA THR A 145 68.69 68.08 89.57
C THR A 145 67.92 68.06 90.88
N ASP A 146 68.59 68.53 91.93
CA ASP A 146 68.02 68.86 93.24
C ASP A 146 66.82 69.78 93.05
N MET A 147 65.63 69.19 93.16
CA MET A 147 64.34 69.87 93.10
C MET A 147 63.85 70.08 94.53
N ASP A 148 63.71 71.33 94.93
CA ASP A 148 63.15 71.73 96.22
C ASP A 148 61.86 70.93 96.56
N VAL A 149 61.78 70.48 97.82
CA VAL A 149 60.78 69.55 98.39
C VAL A 149 59.29 69.84 98.00
N PRO A 150 58.85 71.09 97.78
CA PRO A 150 57.48 71.37 97.30
C PRO A 150 57.21 70.96 95.83
N ASP A 151 58.23 70.92 94.96
CA ASP A 151 58.06 70.63 93.53
C ASP A 151 58.17 69.14 93.19
N LEU A 152 58.82 68.33 94.04
CA LEU A 152 58.83 66.87 93.94
C LEU A 152 57.41 66.28 94.18
N LEU A 153 56.65 66.86 95.12
CA LEU A 153 55.25 66.51 95.34
C LEU A 153 54.39 66.85 94.11
N ARG A 154 54.61 68.02 93.51
CA ARG A 154 53.89 68.49 92.32
C ARG A 154 54.22 67.68 91.06
N TRP A 155 55.44 67.15 90.95
CA TRP A 155 55.86 66.23 89.88
C TRP A 155 55.26 64.83 90.05
N ASN A 156 55.28 64.29 91.27
CA ASN A 156 54.65 63.01 91.59
C ASN A 156 53.13 63.04 91.36
N GLU A 157 52.44 64.13 91.70
CA GLU A 157 51.03 64.31 91.35
C GLU A 157 50.78 64.37 89.84
N ARG A 158 51.62 65.07 89.07
CA ARG A 158 51.52 65.09 87.60
C ARG A 158 51.75 63.72 86.99
N LYS A 159 52.78 63.00 87.45
CA LYS A 159 53.09 61.63 87.01
C LYS A 159 51.97 60.66 87.35
N ALA A 160 51.43 60.71 88.57
CA ALA A 160 50.29 59.90 88.99
C ALA A 160 49.03 60.22 88.16
N LYS A 161 48.78 61.49 87.83
CA LYS A 161 47.67 61.93 86.99
C LYS A 161 47.82 61.48 85.53
N GLU A 162 49.02 61.54 84.98
CA GLU A 162 49.33 61.06 83.63
C GLU A 162 49.26 59.53 83.55
N GLU A 163 49.73 58.83 84.58
CA GLU A 163 49.61 57.38 84.71
C GLU A 163 48.14 56.95 84.84
N ALA A 164 47.33 57.67 85.63
CA ALA A 164 45.90 57.44 85.71
C ALA A 164 45.20 57.63 84.35
N ARG A 165 45.58 58.67 83.58
CA ARG A 165 45.09 58.88 82.20
C ARG A 165 45.49 57.77 81.25
N LEU A 166 46.72 57.27 81.33
CA LEU A 166 47.20 56.16 80.51
C LEU A 166 46.47 54.87 80.87
N ARG A 167 46.31 54.57 82.16
CA ARG A 167 45.53 53.41 82.65
C ARG A 167 44.08 53.46 82.16
N ASP A 168 43.43 54.62 82.25
CA ASP A 168 42.08 54.85 81.75
C ASP A 168 41.99 54.70 80.22
N ARG A 169 42.96 55.24 79.48
CA ARG A 169 43.06 55.04 78.02
C ARG A 169 43.28 53.56 77.64
N ILE A 170 44.13 52.85 78.37
CA ILE A 170 44.34 51.40 78.22
C ILE A 170 43.04 50.64 78.52
N ALA A 171 42.31 51.00 79.58
CA ALA A 171 41.03 50.41 79.91
C ALA A 171 40.01 50.61 78.77
N ARG A 172 39.89 51.81 78.21
CA ARG A 172 39.04 52.08 77.03
C ARG A 172 39.44 51.26 75.81
N TYR A 173 40.74 51.09 75.54
CA TYR A 173 41.19 50.24 74.44
C TYR A 173 40.89 48.77 74.69
N ARG A 174 41.05 48.27 75.92
CA ARG A 174 40.69 46.89 76.29
C ARG A 174 39.19 46.63 76.08
N VAL A 175 38.32 47.56 76.49
CA VAL A 175 36.88 47.47 76.24
C VAL A 175 36.57 47.45 74.75
N ARG A 176 37.24 48.28 73.95
CA ARG A 176 37.06 48.31 72.49
C ARG A 176 37.50 47.01 71.82
N ILE A 177 38.64 46.45 72.24
CA ILE A 177 39.13 45.15 71.76
C ILE A 177 38.13 44.05 72.11
N ALA A 178 37.67 43.98 73.36
CA ALA A 178 36.68 42.99 73.79
C ALA A 178 35.36 43.10 73.01
N LEU A 179 34.89 44.31 72.73
CA LEU A 179 33.71 44.54 71.89
C LEU A 179 33.93 44.05 70.46
N GLN A 180 35.11 44.31 69.89
CA GLN A 180 35.48 43.87 68.56
C GLN A 180 35.61 42.34 68.49
N ASP A 181 36.19 41.71 69.51
CA ASP A 181 36.28 40.25 69.63
C ASP A 181 34.89 39.61 69.74
N ALA A 182 33.97 40.22 70.49
CA ALA A 182 32.59 39.77 70.57
C ALA A 182 31.85 39.88 69.22
N GLN A 183 32.10 40.95 68.44
CA GLN A 183 31.56 41.10 67.09
C GLN A 183 32.16 40.09 66.12
N ASN A 184 33.49 39.88 66.18
CA ASN A 184 34.19 38.89 65.38
C ASN A 184 33.67 37.48 65.68
N ALA A 185 33.48 37.12 66.96
CA ALA A 185 32.89 35.84 67.35
C ALA A 185 31.47 35.64 66.80
N LYS A 186 30.64 36.69 66.77
CA LYS A 186 29.31 36.65 66.13
C LYS A 186 29.42 36.44 64.61
N LEU A 187 30.35 37.11 63.93
CA LEU A 187 30.61 36.94 62.50
C LEU A 187 31.11 35.52 62.21
N THR A 188 32.05 34.98 62.98
CA THR A 188 32.54 33.60 62.83
C THR A 188 31.40 32.58 62.95
N LYS A 189 30.47 32.77 63.90
CA LYS A 189 29.28 31.92 64.02
C LYS A 189 28.37 32.01 62.79
N LYS A 190 28.15 33.22 62.24
CA LYS A 190 27.36 33.41 61.01
C LYS A 190 28.03 32.77 59.80
N VAL A 191 29.34 32.94 59.64
CA VAL A 191 30.13 32.32 58.56
C VAL A 191 30.05 30.81 58.64
N LYS A 192 30.15 30.22 59.84
CA LYS A 192 29.98 28.77 60.03
C LYS A 192 28.59 28.30 59.60
N LYS A 193 27.52 28.97 60.05
CA LYS A 193 26.15 28.64 59.63
C LYS A 193 25.94 28.73 58.12
N LEU A 194 26.47 29.77 57.48
CA LEU A 194 26.40 29.92 56.02
C LEU A 194 27.17 28.81 55.30
N LYS A 195 28.34 28.42 55.81
CA LYS A 195 29.13 27.33 55.25
C LYS A 195 28.40 25.98 55.35
N ASP A 196 27.77 25.72 56.48
CA ASP A 196 27.00 24.50 56.72
C ASP A 196 25.74 24.45 55.83
N LEU A 197 25.03 25.58 55.70
CA LEU A 197 23.88 25.71 54.81
C LEU A 197 24.29 25.50 53.34
N ASN A 198 25.41 26.09 52.93
CA ASN A 198 25.93 25.93 51.58
C ASN A 198 26.33 24.47 51.30
N ARG A 199 26.98 23.80 52.27
CA ARG A 199 27.32 22.37 52.15
C ARG A 199 26.06 21.52 51.95
N LEU A 200 25.02 21.76 52.74
CA LEU A 200 23.74 21.05 52.61
C LEU A 200 23.08 21.29 51.25
N ASN A 201 23.09 22.52 50.74
CA ASN A 201 22.51 22.86 49.44
C ASN A 201 23.29 22.23 48.28
N VAL A 202 24.63 22.22 48.34
CA VAL A 202 25.49 21.55 47.36
C VAL A 202 25.21 20.05 47.35
N GLU A 203 25.04 19.43 48.52
CA GLU A 203 24.75 17.99 48.63
C GLU A 203 23.36 17.63 48.09
N LYS A 204 22.34 18.46 48.37
CA LYS A 204 21.01 18.35 47.75
C LYS A 204 21.08 18.51 46.23
N GLY A 205 21.82 19.51 45.74
CA GLY A 205 22.02 19.75 44.32
C GLY A 205 22.73 18.58 43.62
N LYS A 206 23.74 17.98 44.26
CA LYS A 206 24.40 16.77 43.74
C LYS A 206 23.43 15.60 43.64
N LYS A 207 22.57 15.40 44.64
CA LYS A 207 21.56 14.33 44.63
C LYS A 207 20.53 14.52 43.51
N THR A 208 20.06 15.75 43.29
CA THR A 208 19.11 16.04 42.20
C THR A 208 19.75 15.87 40.83
N ILE A 209 21.00 16.33 40.64
CA ILE A 209 21.76 16.11 39.39
C ILE A 209 21.96 14.62 39.13
N GLY A 210 22.30 13.83 40.16
CA GLY A 210 22.45 12.38 40.02
C GLY A 210 21.15 11.68 39.61
N MET A 211 20.01 12.09 40.18
CA MET A 211 18.70 11.53 39.83
C MET A 211 18.31 11.89 38.39
N VAL A 212 18.57 13.13 37.96
CA VAL A 212 18.33 13.56 36.57
C VAL A 212 19.20 12.75 35.60
N ALA A 213 20.49 12.58 35.89
CA ALA A 213 21.40 11.79 35.07
C ALA A 213 20.97 10.31 34.96
N GLN A 214 20.47 9.74 36.05
CA GLN A 214 19.94 8.38 36.04
C GLN A 214 18.68 8.27 35.17
N ASN A 215 17.77 9.24 35.25
CA ASN A 215 16.57 9.27 34.44
C ASN A 215 16.88 9.48 32.96
N THR A 216 17.86 10.32 32.61
CA THR A 216 18.27 10.49 31.21
C THR A 216 18.83 9.21 30.61
N VAL A 217 19.56 8.41 31.39
CA VAL A 217 20.05 7.09 30.94
C VAL A 217 18.90 6.10 30.77
N LYS A 218 17.91 6.10 31.66
CA LYS A 218 16.72 5.24 31.53
C LYS A 218 15.91 5.58 30.28
N HIS A 219 15.62 6.86 30.07
CA HIS A 219 14.88 7.31 28.88
C HIS A 219 15.65 7.05 27.59
N ALA A 220 16.98 7.18 27.59
CA ALA A 220 17.78 6.83 26.41
C ALA A 220 17.60 5.36 26.03
N LYS A 221 17.61 4.44 27.00
CA LYS A 221 17.34 3.02 26.77
C LYS A 221 15.92 2.77 26.25
N GLU A 222 14.92 3.39 26.86
CA GLU A 222 13.53 3.28 26.40
C GLU A 222 13.36 3.77 24.96
N LEU A 223 14.06 4.85 24.58
CA LEU A 223 14.05 5.36 23.20
C LEU A 223 14.74 4.40 22.22
N ASP A 224 15.84 3.75 22.62
CA ASP A 224 16.50 2.74 21.81
C ASP A 224 15.60 1.51 21.61
N ASP A 225 14.94 1.03 22.67
CA ASP A 225 13.99 -0.09 22.62
C ASP A 225 12.78 0.24 21.71
N ILE A 226 12.23 1.46 21.83
CA ILE A 226 11.13 1.92 20.97
C ILE A 226 11.60 1.99 19.51
N ARG A 227 12.82 2.47 19.27
CA ARG A 227 13.38 2.57 17.92
C ARG A 227 13.60 1.18 17.30
N GLU A 228 14.01 0.20 18.08
CA GLU A 228 14.15 -1.19 17.63
C GLU A 228 12.78 -1.78 17.26
N LYS A 229 11.78 -1.65 18.13
CA LYS A 229 10.40 -2.08 17.84
C LYS A 229 9.81 -1.39 16.62
N LEU A 230 10.10 -0.10 16.43
CA LEU A 230 9.64 0.63 15.26
C LEU A 230 10.24 0.05 13.98
N LYS A 231 11.54 -0.30 13.98
CA LYS A 231 12.19 -0.97 12.86
C LYS A 231 11.57 -2.33 12.56
N GLU A 232 11.32 -3.14 13.59
CA GLU A 232 10.67 -4.45 13.47
C GLU A 232 9.29 -4.32 12.81
N VAL A 233 8.41 -3.48 13.38
CA VAL A 233 7.06 -3.24 12.84
C VAL A 233 7.09 -2.69 11.42
N THR A 234 8.04 -1.79 11.09
CA THR A 234 8.17 -1.30 9.71
C THR A 234 8.59 -2.40 8.73
N GLY A 235 9.41 -3.35 9.18
CA GLY A 235 9.81 -4.51 8.37
C GLY A 235 8.65 -5.47 8.12
N GLU A 236 7.87 -5.80 9.16
CA GLU A 236 6.67 -6.63 9.05
C GLU A 236 5.64 -6.01 8.09
N LEU A 237 5.40 -4.71 8.22
CA LEU A 237 4.46 -3.97 7.38
C LEU A 237 4.90 -3.96 5.90
N GLU A 238 6.20 -3.91 5.61
CA GLU A 238 6.71 -4.02 4.25
C GLU A 238 6.51 -5.43 3.66
N MET A 239 6.71 -6.47 4.47
CA MET A 239 6.46 -7.86 4.07
C MET A 239 4.98 -8.10 3.78
N GLU A 240 4.09 -7.65 4.65
CA GLU A 240 2.64 -7.76 4.48
C GLU A 240 2.16 -7.00 3.23
N ARG A 241 2.74 -5.82 2.96
CA ARG A 241 2.47 -5.08 1.71
C ARG A 241 2.87 -5.88 0.46
N LYS A 242 4.04 -6.54 0.47
CA LYS A 242 4.49 -7.37 -0.66
C LYS A 242 3.56 -8.57 -0.87
N GLU A 243 3.13 -9.21 0.21
CA GLU A 243 2.17 -10.32 0.15
C GLU A 243 0.81 -9.86 -0.41
N ARG A 244 0.28 -8.74 0.07
CA ARG A 244 -0.97 -8.15 -0.44
C ARG A 244 -0.92 -7.91 -1.95
N VAL A 245 0.17 -7.32 -2.45
CA VAL A 245 0.35 -7.08 -3.89
C VAL A 245 0.44 -8.40 -4.68
N SER A 246 1.10 -9.42 -4.12
CA SER A 246 1.17 -10.75 -4.75
C SER A 246 -0.21 -11.40 -4.84
N LEU A 247 -0.99 -11.34 -3.75
CA LEU A 247 -2.35 -11.86 -3.69
C LEU A 247 -3.29 -11.12 -4.65
N GLU A 248 -3.17 -9.80 -4.75
CA GLU A 248 -3.97 -8.98 -5.68
C GLU A 248 -3.72 -9.38 -7.14
N LYS A 249 -2.45 -9.61 -7.53
CA LYS A 249 -2.12 -10.15 -8.86
C LYS A 249 -2.68 -11.55 -9.09
N SER A 250 -2.63 -12.41 -8.08
CA SER A 250 -3.21 -13.75 -8.17
C SER A 250 -4.74 -13.70 -8.33
N LEU A 251 -5.40 -12.79 -7.60
CA LEU A 251 -6.84 -12.56 -7.70
C LEU A 251 -7.22 -12.06 -9.11
N GLU A 252 -6.47 -11.11 -9.65
CA GLU A 252 -6.69 -10.59 -10.99
C GLU A 252 -6.56 -11.68 -12.05
N ARG A 253 -5.52 -12.53 -11.96
CA ARG A 253 -5.36 -13.69 -12.83
C ARG A 253 -6.54 -14.65 -12.74
N VAL A 254 -6.92 -15.08 -11.54
CA VAL A 254 -8.06 -16.01 -11.34
C VAL A 254 -9.38 -15.39 -11.82
N SER A 255 -9.56 -14.09 -11.63
CA SER A 255 -10.74 -13.38 -12.13
C SER A 255 -10.78 -13.34 -13.65
N PHE A 256 -9.63 -13.13 -14.31
CA PHE A 256 -9.51 -13.18 -15.76
C PHE A 256 -9.82 -14.59 -16.27
N ASP A 257 -9.21 -15.61 -15.66
CA ASP A 257 -9.39 -17.00 -16.07
C ASP A 257 -10.86 -17.43 -15.94
N ARG A 258 -11.49 -17.09 -14.80
CA ARG A 258 -12.91 -17.35 -14.58
C ARG A 258 -13.80 -16.65 -15.60
N ARG A 259 -13.50 -15.39 -15.94
CA ARG A 259 -14.26 -14.64 -16.95
C ARG A 259 -14.17 -15.35 -18.29
N TRP A 260 -12.97 -15.69 -18.72
CA TRP A 260 -12.75 -16.41 -19.97
C TRP A 260 -13.50 -17.74 -20.00
N LEU A 261 -13.43 -18.55 -18.93
CA LEU A 261 -14.13 -19.83 -18.86
C LEU A 261 -15.66 -19.68 -19.02
N ILE A 262 -16.24 -18.62 -18.47
CA ILE A 262 -17.68 -18.33 -18.55
C ILE A 262 -18.07 -17.80 -19.92
N GLU A 263 -17.30 -16.84 -20.45
CA GLU A 263 -17.64 -16.12 -21.69
C GLU A 263 -17.28 -16.91 -22.95
N GLU A 264 -16.12 -17.56 -22.96
CA GLU A 264 -15.53 -18.18 -24.15
C GLU A 264 -15.27 -19.68 -23.98
N GLY A 265 -15.07 -20.16 -22.75
CA GLY A 265 -14.59 -21.53 -22.48
C GLY A 265 -15.48 -22.62 -23.08
N PHE A 266 -16.80 -22.54 -22.89
CA PHE A 266 -17.72 -23.51 -23.48
C PHE A 266 -17.72 -23.47 -25.01
N GLN A 267 -17.74 -22.29 -25.60
CA GLN A 267 -17.71 -22.13 -27.05
C GLN A 267 -16.41 -22.69 -27.64
N HIS A 268 -15.28 -22.47 -26.96
CA HIS A 268 -13.99 -22.99 -27.35
C HIS A 268 -13.99 -24.53 -27.38
N VAL A 269 -14.44 -25.18 -26.31
CA VAL A 269 -14.52 -26.65 -26.22
C VAL A 269 -15.46 -27.22 -27.27
N VAL A 270 -16.64 -26.63 -27.46
CA VAL A 270 -17.61 -27.09 -28.46
C VAL A 270 -17.04 -26.94 -29.87
N LYS A 271 -16.40 -25.81 -30.20
CA LYS A 271 -15.81 -25.58 -31.52
C LYS A 271 -14.70 -26.60 -31.83
N ARG A 272 -13.79 -26.84 -30.87
CA ARG A 272 -12.73 -27.83 -31.00
C ARG A 272 -13.29 -29.24 -31.15
N LEU A 273 -14.23 -29.65 -30.29
CA LEU A 273 -14.84 -30.98 -30.36
C LEU A 273 -15.57 -31.19 -31.69
N HIS A 274 -16.37 -30.22 -32.14
CA HIS A 274 -17.15 -30.34 -33.37
C HIS A 274 -16.28 -30.50 -34.62
N GLY A 275 -15.10 -29.88 -34.65
CA GLY A 275 -14.12 -30.02 -35.74
C GLY A 275 -13.24 -31.28 -35.66
N SER A 276 -13.30 -32.03 -34.56
CA SER A 276 -12.42 -33.16 -34.33
C SER A 276 -12.82 -34.43 -35.09
N LYS A 277 -11.84 -35.28 -35.41
CA LYS A 277 -12.11 -36.58 -36.07
C LYS A 277 -12.89 -37.53 -35.15
N GLU A 278 -12.70 -37.42 -33.84
CA GLU A 278 -13.44 -38.22 -32.85
C GLU A 278 -14.94 -37.92 -32.82
N PHE A 279 -15.36 -36.69 -33.16
CA PHE A 279 -16.78 -36.33 -33.31
C PHE A 279 -17.31 -36.58 -34.72
N LEU A 280 -16.54 -36.19 -35.74
CA LEU A 280 -16.97 -36.28 -37.14
C LEU A 280 -17.12 -37.74 -37.60
N LYS A 281 -16.26 -38.65 -37.15
CA LYS A 281 -16.32 -40.07 -37.56
C LYS A 281 -17.65 -40.77 -37.20
N PRO A 282 -18.12 -40.75 -35.94
CA PRO A 282 -19.42 -41.34 -35.61
C PRO A 282 -20.59 -40.57 -36.25
N LEU A 283 -20.48 -39.26 -36.44
CA LEU A 283 -21.48 -38.47 -37.16
C LEU A 283 -21.61 -38.92 -38.63
N LEU A 284 -20.50 -39.08 -39.34
CA LEU A 284 -20.45 -39.60 -40.70
C LEU A 284 -20.99 -41.04 -40.79
N ALA A 285 -20.81 -41.85 -39.74
CA ALA A 285 -21.39 -43.19 -39.68
C ALA A 285 -22.93 -43.15 -39.62
N VAL A 286 -23.50 -42.27 -38.78
CA VAL A 286 -24.95 -42.02 -38.74
C VAL A 286 -25.44 -41.55 -40.11
N GLU A 287 -24.75 -40.57 -40.69
CA GLU A 287 -25.08 -40.02 -42.00
C GLU A 287 -25.11 -41.13 -43.05
N SER A 288 -24.05 -41.94 -43.15
CA SER A 288 -23.95 -43.07 -44.09
C SER A 288 -25.09 -44.08 -43.93
N LYS A 289 -25.56 -44.33 -42.70
CA LYS A 289 -26.74 -45.18 -42.45
C LYS A 289 -28.04 -44.51 -42.89
N VAL A 290 -28.17 -43.21 -42.71
CA VAL A 290 -29.32 -42.43 -43.22
C VAL A 290 -29.36 -42.46 -44.75
N TRP A 291 -28.21 -42.31 -45.41
CA TRP A 291 -28.07 -42.51 -46.86
C TRP A 291 -28.50 -43.92 -47.28
N SER A 292 -28.03 -44.95 -46.57
CA SER A 292 -28.36 -46.36 -46.85
C SER A 292 -29.83 -46.72 -46.60
N MET A 293 -30.52 -45.98 -45.73
CA MET A 293 -31.97 -46.09 -45.52
C MET A 293 -32.77 -45.61 -46.73
N GLY A 294 -32.12 -44.93 -47.67
CA GLY A 294 -32.77 -44.26 -48.79
C GLY A 294 -33.45 -42.97 -48.33
N ALA A 295 -33.04 -42.36 -47.21
CA ALA A 295 -33.67 -41.13 -46.74
C ALA A 295 -33.42 -39.95 -47.69
N HIS A 296 -32.25 -39.87 -48.30
CA HIS A 296 -31.96 -38.79 -49.25
C HIS A 296 -32.61 -39.08 -50.61
N ASP A 297 -32.25 -40.20 -51.24
CA ASP A 297 -32.74 -40.56 -52.58
C ASP A 297 -34.24 -40.90 -52.57
N GLY A 298 -34.72 -41.53 -51.50
CA GLY A 298 -36.14 -41.81 -51.29
C GLY A 298 -36.95 -40.58 -50.88
N VAL A 299 -36.37 -39.52 -50.32
CA VAL A 299 -37.07 -38.23 -50.21
C VAL A 299 -37.21 -37.59 -51.59
N VAL A 300 -36.14 -37.56 -52.40
CA VAL A 300 -36.20 -36.98 -53.76
C VAL A 300 -37.18 -37.75 -54.65
N GLU A 301 -37.06 -39.09 -54.69
CA GLU A 301 -37.93 -39.94 -55.51
C GLU A 301 -39.33 -40.09 -54.91
N GLY A 302 -39.43 -40.10 -53.58
CA GLY A 302 -40.70 -40.03 -52.86
C GLY A 302 -41.45 -38.74 -53.15
N TYR A 303 -40.80 -37.58 -53.21
CA TYR A 303 -41.44 -36.33 -53.64
C TYR A 303 -41.97 -36.43 -55.08
N ALA A 304 -41.21 -37.03 -55.99
CA ALA A 304 -41.64 -37.21 -57.37
C ALA A 304 -42.83 -38.18 -57.50
N ARG A 305 -42.87 -39.27 -56.71
CA ARG A 305 -43.91 -40.32 -56.81
C ARG A 305 -45.08 -40.17 -55.85
N CYS A 306 -44.95 -39.39 -54.78
CA CYS A 306 -46.07 -38.98 -53.93
C CYS A 306 -47.04 -38.07 -54.70
N GLN A 307 -46.57 -37.33 -55.72
CA GLN A 307 -47.46 -36.64 -56.66
C GLN A 307 -48.40 -37.61 -57.39
N ASP A 308 -47.96 -38.86 -57.59
CA ASP A 308 -48.74 -39.95 -58.17
C ASP A 308 -49.49 -40.80 -57.13
N GLY A 309 -49.46 -40.41 -55.84
CA GLY A 309 -50.17 -41.09 -54.75
C GLY A 309 -49.56 -42.40 -54.26
N VAL A 310 -48.30 -42.71 -54.61
CA VAL A 310 -47.62 -43.93 -54.15
C VAL A 310 -47.01 -43.72 -52.75
N PRO A 311 -47.30 -44.57 -51.76
CA PRO A 311 -46.73 -44.44 -50.42
C PRO A 311 -45.24 -44.77 -50.42
N LEU A 312 -44.48 -44.11 -49.54
CA LEU A 312 -43.02 -44.23 -49.44
C LEU A 312 -42.57 -45.66 -49.14
N GLU A 313 -43.36 -46.39 -48.35
CA GLU A 313 -43.06 -47.76 -47.94
C GLU A 313 -43.10 -48.77 -49.10
N ASP A 314 -43.76 -48.44 -50.21
CA ASP A 314 -43.87 -49.29 -51.40
C ASP A 314 -42.74 -49.02 -52.41
N LEU A 315 -41.89 -48.02 -52.16
CA LEU A 315 -40.70 -47.76 -52.98
C LEU A 315 -39.60 -48.76 -52.63
N GLY A 316 -39.07 -49.47 -53.62
CA GLY A 316 -37.98 -50.46 -53.43
C GLY A 316 -36.65 -49.88 -52.91
N ILE A 317 -36.58 -48.56 -52.73
CA ILE A 317 -35.43 -47.78 -52.25
C ILE A 317 -35.55 -47.51 -50.75
N TYR A 318 -36.76 -47.59 -50.19
CA TYR A 318 -36.98 -47.48 -48.76
C TYR A 318 -36.59 -48.79 -48.08
N ASN A 319 -35.56 -48.73 -47.23
CA ASN A 319 -35.10 -49.87 -46.46
C ASN A 319 -35.46 -49.72 -44.97
N PRO A 320 -36.57 -50.31 -44.50
CA PRO A 320 -36.98 -50.20 -43.10
C PRO A 320 -36.04 -50.92 -42.13
N GLU A 321 -35.20 -51.86 -42.59
CA GLU A 321 -34.19 -52.49 -41.74
C GLU A 321 -33.06 -51.52 -41.40
N ALA A 322 -32.77 -50.57 -42.30
CA ALA A 322 -31.77 -49.53 -42.07
C ALA A 322 -32.20 -48.52 -40.99
N GLU A 323 -33.50 -48.34 -40.72
CA GLU A 323 -33.99 -47.49 -39.63
C GLU A 323 -33.46 -47.97 -38.25
N LYS A 324 -33.42 -49.30 -38.05
CA LYS A 324 -32.82 -49.90 -36.84
C LYS A 324 -31.32 -49.65 -36.77
N GLU A 325 -30.64 -49.59 -37.92
CA GLU A 325 -29.21 -49.29 -37.97
C GLU A 325 -28.93 -47.80 -37.72
N VAL A 326 -29.75 -46.89 -38.24
CA VAL A 326 -29.67 -45.44 -37.99
C VAL A 326 -29.90 -45.16 -36.51
N THR A 327 -30.95 -45.72 -35.91
CA THR A 327 -31.24 -45.54 -34.48
C THR A 327 -30.12 -46.09 -33.61
N LYS A 328 -29.58 -47.28 -33.94
CA LYS A 328 -28.40 -47.83 -33.26
C LYS A 328 -27.18 -46.93 -33.37
N ALA A 329 -26.85 -46.43 -34.56
CA ALA A 329 -25.70 -45.54 -34.77
C ALA A 329 -25.88 -44.19 -34.04
N ALA A 330 -27.11 -43.65 -34.03
CA ALA A 330 -27.45 -42.43 -33.31
C ALA A 330 -27.33 -42.63 -31.79
N ASP A 331 -27.76 -43.77 -31.26
CA ASP A 331 -27.57 -44.13 -29.85
C ASP A 331 -26.07 -44.28 -29.51
N GLU A 332 -25.28 -44.94 -30.36
CA GLU A 332 -23.83 -45.05 -30.19
C GLU A 332 -23.17 -43.66 -30.13
N LEU A 333 -23.52 -42.74 -31.04
CA LEU A 333 -23.03 -41.36 -31.02
C LEU A 333 -23.46 -40.60 -29.74
N LYS A 334 -24.72 -40.76 -29.31
CA LYS A 334 -25.28 -40.08 -28.13
C LYS A 334 -24.60 -40.48 -26.82
N TYR A 335 -24.26 -41.76 -26.69
CA TYR A 335 -23.63 -42.30 -25.47
C TYR A 335 -22.11 -42.38 -25.56
N MET A 336 -21.52 -41.87 -26.64
CA MET A 336 -20.07 -41.85 -26.83
C MET A 336 -19.40 -40.90 -25.84
N GLN A 337 -18.30 -41.35 -25.23
CA GLN A 337 -17.40 -40.48 -24.50
C GLN A 337 -16.29 -40.03 -25.42
N PHE A 338 -16.15 -38.72 -25.59
CA PHE A 338 -15.12 -38.12 -26.42
C PHE A 338 -13.81 -38.03 -25.63
N PRO A 339 -12.71 -38.66 -26.09
CA PRO A 339 -11.41 -38.61 -25.42
C PRO A 339 -10.95 -37.20 -25.05
N TYR A 340 -11.19 -36.20 -25.91
CA TYR A 340 -10.89 -34.80 -25.60
C TYR A 340 -11.63 -34.29 -24.36
N VAL A 341 -12.94 -34.55 -24.26
CA VAL A 341 -13.77 -34.14 -23.12
C VAL A 341 -13.33 -34.87 -21.85
N VAL A 342 -12.97 -36.15 -21.97
CA VAL A 342 -12.42 -36.92 -20.86
C VAL A 342 -11.07 -36.33 -20.40
N ALA A 343 -10.17 -35.98 -21.31
CA ALA A 343 -8.89 -35.36 -20.99
C ALA A 343 -9.07 -33.99 -20.31
N LEU A 344 -9.99 -33.16 -20.82
CA LEU A 344 -10.34 -31.88 -20.19
C LEU A 344 -10.86 -32.07 -18.76
N SER A 345 -11.72 -33.07 -18.53
CA SER A 345 -12.26 -33.35 -17.20
C SER A 345 -11.20 -33.75 -16.16
N GLN A 346 -10.04 -34.22 -16.61
CA GLN A 346 -8.91 -34.60 -15.75
C GLN A 346 -7.96 -33.42 -15.46
N CYS A 347 -8.13 -32.27 -16.12
CA CYS A 347 -7.25 -31.10 -16.00
C CYS A 347 -7.65 -30.16 -14.84
N VAL A 348 -7.83 -30.70 -13.64
CA VAL A 348 -8.33 -29.93 -12.47
C VAL A 348 -7.33 -28.86 -11.99
N ASP A 349 -6.03 -29.15 -12.04
CA ASP A 349 -4.97 -28.28 -11.50
C ASP A 349 -4.13 -27.59 -12.59
N ARG A 350 -4.61 -27.60 -13.85
CA ARG A 350 -3.87 -27.03 -14.99
C ARG A 350 -4.15 -25.55 -15.18
N THR A 351 -3.18 -24.86 -15.78
CA THR A 351 -3.32 -23.43 -16.11
C THR A 351 -4.30 -23.22 -17.26
N LEU A 352 -4.86 -22.02 -17.37
CA LEU A 352 -5.77 -21.70 -18.48
C LEU A 352 -5.07 -21.85 -19.85
N ASP A 353 -3.80 -21.47 -19.94
CA ASP A 353 -3.03 -21.59 -21.18
C ASP A 353 -2.84 -23.05 -21.59
N GLU A 354 -2.59 -23.94 -20.62
CA GLU A 354 -2.56 -25.39 -20.86
C GLU A 354 -3.92 -25.92 -21.32
N LEU A 355 -5.03 -25.43 -20.76
CA LEU A 355 -6.37 -25.82 -21.18
C LEU A 355 -6.68 -25.37 -22.61
N LYS A 356 -6.25 -24.16 -23.00
CA LYS A 356 -6.41 -23.61 -24.36
C LYS A 356 -5.55 -24.34 -25.39
N GLY A 357 -4.39 -24.84 -24.98
CA GLY A 357 -3.47 -25.61 -25.82
C GLY A 357 -3.84 -27.08 -25.96
N LEU A 358 -4.88 -27.57 -25.28
CA LEU A 358 -5.38 -28.93 -25.48
C LEU A 358 -6.14 -29.02 -26.79
N GLU A 359 -5.73 -29.95 -27.64
CA GLU A 359 -6.35 -30.19 -28.93
C GLU A 359 -6.95 -31.60 -29.01
N PRO A 360 -8.15 -31.74 -29.59
CA PRO A 360 -8.73 -33.05 -29.84
C PRO A 360 -8.01 -33.74 -31.00
N ASP A 361 -8.08 -35.06 -31.03
CA ASP A 361 -7.38 -35.84 -32.05
C ASP A 361 -7.86 -35.51 -33.47
N GLY A 362 -6.89 -35.27 -34.35
CA GLY A 362 -7.13 -35.08 -35.77
C GLY A 362 -7.67 -33.72 -36.20
N MET A 363 -7.56 -32.66 -35.40
CA MET A 363 -7.65 -31.29 -35.93
C MET A 363 -6.54 -31.13 -36.98
N GLU A 364 -6.92 -30.86 -38.23
CA GLU A 364 -5.95 -30.48 -39.25
C GLU A 364 -5.52 -29.05 -38.96
N ASP A 365 -4.22 -28.82 -38.86
CA ASP A 365 -3.67 -27.48 -38.66
C ASP A 365 -4.10 -26.62 -39.85
N GLU A 366 -5.11 -25.76 -39.66
CA GLU A 366 -5.63 -24.86 -40.70
C GLU A 366 -4.61 -23.80 -41.16
N ASP A 367 -3.35 -23.86 -40.69
CA ASP A 367 -2.35 -22.81 -40.82
C ASP A 367 -1.30 -23.03 -41.95
N ASP A 368 -1.31 -24.14 -42.69
CA ASP A 368 -0.22 -24.42 -43.67
C ASP A 368 -0.52 -24.10 -45.16
N ASP A 369 -1.75 -23.70 -45.55
CA ASP A 369 -2.10 -23.57 -46.98
C ASP A 369 -2.18 -22.13 -47.56
N VAL A 370 -1.70 -21.08 -46.86
CA VAL A 370 -1.73 -19.69 -47.38
C VAL A 370 -0.42 -19.23 -48.05
N VAL A 371 0.54 -20.12 -48.34
CA VAL A 371 1.76 -19.74 -49.09
C VAL A 371 2.11 -20.74 -50.20
N ARG A 372 1.36 -20.75 -51.30
CA ARG A 372 1.90 -20.98 -52.66
C ARG A 372 0.86 -20.75 -53.74
N GLY A 373 0.97 -19.63 -54.44
CA GLY A 373 0.19 -19.39 -55.65
C GLY A 373 0.40 -18.04 -56.32
N GLY A 374 1.57 -17.41 -56.15
CA GLY A 374 1.97 -16.26 -56.95
C GLY A 374 3.04 -16.68 -57.94
N ASN A 375 2.65 -16.93 -59.19
CA ASN A 375 3.49 -16.84 -60.37
C ASN A 375 2.63 -16.45 -61.58
#